data_AF-X1V485-F1
#
_entry.id   AF-X1V485-F1
#
_cell.length_a   1.000
_cell.length_b   1.000
_cell.length_c   1.000
_cell.angle_alpha   90.00
_cell.angle_beta   90.00
_cell.angle_gamma   90.00
#
_symmetry.space_group_name_H-M   'P 1'
#
loop_
_entity.id
_entity.type
_entity.pdbx_description
1 polymer ?
#
loop_
_entity_poly.entity_id
_entity_poly.type
_entity_poly.pdbx_seq_one_letter_code
_entity_poly.pdbx_strand_id
1 'polypeptide(L)'
;RPEFALTELRQQELWQLFSEVEMPLVPVLIRMEGNGVALDTDLMRQMSHHVGERVLKLEAEIYNCVGHQFNINSPQQLSSVLFQELKLPPARKTKSGYSTGAEVLEELRGTHPIIEFILDYRQLAKLKSTYIDALPGLINPKTGRVHTSFNQTRTATGRLSSSEPNMQNIPVRGELGKQVRQAFIAPAGSFLVAGDYSQIDLRALAHLSQDPRLLSAFHRDEDIHSATAAQLFGVDASQVTPDMRRLAKTVNFGVIYG
;
A
#
# COMPACT_ATOMS: atom_id res chain seq x y z
N ARG A 1 29.52 -8.87 -22.55
CA ARG A 1 30.89 -8.70 -22.03
C ARG A 1 30.84 -7.55 -21.01
N PRO A 2 31.16 -7.77 -19.73
CA PRO A 2 31.02 -6.75 -18.67
C PRO A 2 31.76 -5.44 -18.97
N GLU A 3 32.88 -5.49 -19.69
CA GLU A 3 33.65 -4.30 -20.13
C GLU A 3 32.87 -3.33 -21.04
N PHE A 4 31.94 -3.86 -21.85
CA PHE A 4 31.10 -3.03 -22.73
C PHE A 4 30.08 -2.22 -21.90
N ALA A 5 29.51 -2.83 -20.87
CA ALA A 5 28.56 -2.18 -19.97
C ALA A 5 29.22 -1.08 -19.11
N LEU A 6 30.46 -1.27 -18.65
CA LEU A 6 31.18 -0.25 -17.88
C LEU A 6 31.55 0.97 -18.72
N THR A 7 31.85 0.78 -20.01
CA THR A 7 32.14 1.88 -20.93
C THR A 7 30.89 2.69 -21.22
N GLU A 8 29.76 2.01 -21.45
CA GLU A 8 28.46 2.63 -21.69
C GLU A 8 27.98 3.45 -20.48
N LEU A 9 28.16 2.95 -19.25
CA LEU A 9 27.85 3.70 -18.03
C LEU A 9 28.59 5.03 -17.93
N ARG A 10 29.86 5.07 -18.38
CA ARG A 10 30.64 6.31 -18.40
C ARG A 10 30.18 7.26 -19.50
N GLN A 11 29.84 6.72 -20.68
CA GLN A 11 29.33 7.51 -21.80
C GLN A 11 27.97 8.15 -21.50
N GLN A 12 27.14 7.50 -20.69
CA GLN A 12 25.83 8.00 -20.26
C GLN A 12 25.87 8.82 -18.96
N GLU A 13 27.06 9.15 -18.44
CA GLU A 13 27.24 9.88 -17.17
C GLU A 13 26.63 9.17 -15.94
N LEU A 14 26.38 7.86 -16.04
CA LEU A 14 25.80 7.02 -14.98
C LEU A 14 26.83 6.37 -14.06
N TRP A 15 28.13 6.56 -14.36
CA TRP A 15 29.21 5.93 -13.59
C TRP A 15 29.15 6.28 -12.11
N GLN A 16 28.95 7.55 -11.76
CA GLN A 16 28.88 7.99 -10.36
C GLN A 16 27.69 7.36 -9.63
N LEU A 17 26.49 7.37 -10.23
CA LEU A 17 25.31 6.71 -9.65
C LEU A 17 25.58 5.22 -9.41
N PHE A 18 26.17 4.54 -10.39
CA PHE A 18 26.51 3.13 -10.27
C PHE A 18 27.55 2.86 -9.16
N SER A 19 28.66 3.60 -9.16
CA SER A 19 29.79 3.33 -8.25
C SER A 19 29.60 3.86 -6.84
N GLU A 20 28.83 4.94 -6.66
CA GLU A 20 28.70 5.65 -5.38
C GLU A 20 27.35 5.42 -4.69
N VAL A 21 26.32 4.97 -5.43
CA VAL A 21 25.00 4.67 -4.87
C VAL A 21 24.63 3.20 -5.03
N GLU A 22 24.54 2.70 -6.27
CA GLU A 22 23.97 1.37 -6.53
C GLU A 22 24.86 0.25 -5.98
N MET A 23 26.16 0.25 -6.30
CA MET A 23 27.10 -0.78 -5.84
C MET A 23 27.34 -0.74 -4.32
N PRO A 24 27.47 0.44 -3.67
CA PRO A 24 27.54 0.50 -2.20
C PRO A 24 26.24 0.10 -1.49
N LEU A 25 25.08 0.23 -2.14
CA LEU A 25 23.79 -0.23 -1.59
C LEU A 25 23.68 -1.76 -1.54
N VAL A 26 24.29 -2.48 -2.48
CA VAL A 26 24.26 -3.96 -2.53
C VAL A 26 24.62 -4.63 -1.19
N PRO A 27 25.79 -4.36 -0.56
CA PRO A 27 26.13 -4.98 0.73
C PRO A 27 25.23 -4.51 1.89
N VAL A 28 24.56 -3.36 1.78
CA VAL A 28 23.54 -2.93 2.76
C VAL A 28 22.31 -3.83 2.63
N LEU A 29 21.80 -4.03 1.40
CA LEU A 29 20.65 -4.88 1.14
C LEU A 29 20.93 -6.32 1.57
N ILE A 30 22.09 -6.90 1.22
CA ILE A 30 22.47 -8.26 1.65
C ILE A 30 22.42 -8.40 3.17
N ARG A 31 22.90 -7.40 3.93
CA ARG A 31 22.82 -7.43 5.40
C ARG A 31 21.38 -7.31 5.90
N MET A 32 20.56 -6.46 5.29
CA MET A 32 19.15 -6.31 5.64
C MET A 32 18.38 -7.62 5.41
N GLU A 33 18.54 -8.22 4.24
CA GLU A 33 17.94 -9.50 3.87
C GLU A 33 18.43 -10.62 4.78
N GLY A 34 19.75 -10.71 5.01
CA GLY A 34 20.36 -11.72 5.88
C GLY A 34 19.92 -11.62 7.34
N ASN A 35 19.65 -10.42 7.84
CA ASN A 35 19.14 -10.21 9.20
C ASN A 35 17.67 -10.62 9.34
N GLY A 36 16.84 -10.30 8.34
CA GLY A 36 15.39 -10.53 8.39
C GLY A 36 14.67 -9.80 9.54
N VAL A 37 13.38 -10.07 9.71
CA VAL A 37 12.52 -9.48 10.76
C VAL A 37 11.85 -10.57 11.60
N ALA A 38 11.73 -10.35 12.91
CA ALA A 38 11.01 -11.27 13.79
C ALA A 38 9.51 -11.02 13.75
N LEU A 39 8.74 -12.09 13.94
CA LEU A 39 7.29 -12.10 13.92
C LEU A 39 6.75 -12.72 15.21
N ASP A 40 5.76 -12.07 15.82
CA ASP A 40 4.93 -12.66 16.87
C ASP A 40 3.92 -13.62 16.22
N THR A 41 4.26 -14.91 16.25
CA THR A 41 3.45 -15.96 15.62
C THR A 41 2.19 -16.29 16.40
N ASP A 42 2.18 -16.06 17.71
CA ASP A 42 1.00 -16.29 18.54
C ASP A 42 -0.04 -15.20 18.30
N LEU A 43 0.39 -13.93 18.22
CA LEU A 43 -0.48 -12.83 17.82
C LEU A 43 -1.06 -13.08 16.42
N MET A 44 -0.23 -13.47 15.45
CA MET A 44 -0.72 -13.79 14.09
C MET A 44 -1.73 -14.94 14.10
N ARG A 45 -1.52 -15.99 14.91
CA ARG A 45 -2.46 -17.11 15.03
C ARG A 45 -3.80 -16.67 15.61
N GLN A 46 -3.78 -15.85 16.66
CA GLN A 46 -5.00 -15.29 17.26
C GLN A 46 -5.77 -14.42 16.26
N MET A 47 -5.06 -13.56 15.53
CA MET A 47 -5.63 -12.76 14.45
C MET A 47 -6.24 -13.62 13.34
N SER A 48 -5.58 -14.72 12.97
CA SER A 48 -6.07 -15.65 11.94
C SER A 48 -7.44 -16.23 12.31
N HIS A 49 -7.60 -16.68 13.55
CA HIS A 49 -8.88 -17.17 14.06
C HIS A 49 -9.95 -16.07 14.06
N HIS A 50 -9.65 -14.93 14.68
CA HIS A 50 -10.62 -13.84 14.80
C HIS A 50 -11.09 -13.29 13.43
N VAL A 51 -10.15 -13.08 12.51
CA VAL A 51 -10.46 -12.61 11.16
C VAL A 51 -11.18 -13.70 10.37
N GLY A 52 -10.82 -14.98 10.54
CA GLY A 52 -11.50 -16.12 9.92
C GLY A 52 -12.99 -16.18 10.28
N GLU A 53 -13.33 -16.03 11.56
CA GLU A 53 -14.73 -16.01 11.99
C GLU A 53 -15.53 -14.85 11.37
N ARG A 54 -14.91 -13.66 11.26
CA ARG A 54 -15.55 -12.50 10.62
C ARG A 54 -15.74 -12.69 9.13
N VAL A 55 -14.75 -13.29 8.44
CA VAL A 55 -14.85 -13.61 7.01
C VAL A 55 -16.01 -14.57 6.75
N LEU A 56 -16.16 -15.63 7.56
CA LEU A 56 -17.27 -16.59 7.45
C LEU A 56 -18.64 -15.93 7.67
N LYS A 57 -18.74 -15.03 8.65
CA LYS A 57 -19.98 -14.27 8.89
C LYS A 57 -20.34 -13.39 7.70
N LEU A 58 -19.39 -12.61 7.19
CA LEU A 58 -19.62 -11.73 6.03
C LEU A 58 -19.98 -12.54 4.78
N GLU A 59 -19.34 -13.68 4.58
CA GLU A 59 -19.65 -14.61 3.49
C GLU A 59 -21.11 -15.10 3.58
N ALA A 60 -21.58 -15.48 4.76
CA ALA A 60 -22.98 -15.85 4.97
C ALA A 60 -23.95 -14.69 4.70
N GLU A 61 -23.64 -13.46 5.15
CA GLU A 61 -24.46 -12.28 4.87
C GLU A 61 -24.53 -11.95 3.36
N ILE A 62 -23.41 -12.11 2.64
CA ILE A 62 -23.37 -11.94 1.18
C ILE A 62 -24.26 -12.98 0.50
N TYR A 63 -24.17 -14.25 0.90
CA TYR A 63 -25.02 -15.29 0.33
C TYR A 63 -26.50 -15.08 0.66
N ASN A 64 -26.83 -14.62 1.86
CA ASN A 64 -28.21 -14.32 2.25
C ASN A 64 -28.81 -13.17 1.44
N CYS A 65 -28.00 -12.18 1.04
CA CYS A 65 -28.47 -11.08 0.18
C CYS A 65 -28.89 -11.54 -1.23
N VAL A 66 -28.29 -12.62 -1.73
CA VAL A 66 -28.48 -13.10 -3.12
C VAL A 66 -29.39 -14.34 -3.17
N GLY A 67 -29.40 -15.14 -2.11
CA GLY A 67 -30.17 -16.38 -2.00
C GLY A 67 -29.45 -17.63 -2.52
N HIS A 68 -28.19 -17.52 -2.94
CA HIS A 68 -27.35 -18.66 -3.31
C HIS A 68 -25.86 -18.36 -3.10
N GLN A 69 -25.05 -19.41 -3.16
CA GLN A 69 -23.59 -19.33 -3.06
C GLN A 69 -22.96 -19.05 -4.42
N PHE A 70 -21.84 -18.33 -4.40
CA PHE A 70 -20.99 -18.07 -5.55
C PHE A 70 -19.58 -17.71 -5.06
N ASN A 71 -18.59 -17.71 -5.95
CA ASN A 71 -17.23 -17.32 -5.59
C ASN A 71 -17.08 -15.79 -5.51
N ILE A 72 -17.14 -15.25 -4.29
CA ILE A 72 -17.01 -13.80 -4.00
C ILE A 72 -15.66 -13.23 -4.47
N ASN A 73 -14.61 -14.06 -4.50
CA ASN A 73 -13.28 -13.68 -4.96
C ASN A 73 -13.12 -13.71 -6.48
N SER A 74 -14.09 -14.27 -7.23
CA SER A 74 -14.10 -14.24 -8.70
C SER A 74 -14.71 -12.93 -9.20
N PRO A 75 -13.95 -12.04 -9.84
CA PRO A 75 -14.49 -10.77 -10.34
C PRO A 75 -15.64 -10.97 -11.34
N GLN A 76 -15.60 -12.05 -12.11
CA GLN A 76 -16.63 -12.38 -13.10
C GLN A 76 -17.94 -12.82 -12.44
N GLN A 77 -17.88 -13.74 -11.47
CA GLN A 77 -19.09 -14.18 -10.76
C GLN A 77 -19.69 -13.03 -9.95
N LEU A 78 -18.86 -12.27 -9.22
CA LEU A 78 -19.34 -11.12 -8.48
C LEU A 78 -19.95 -10.05 -9.39
N SER A 79 -19.34 -9.79 -10.56
CA SER A 79 -19.91 -8.86 -11.54
C SER A 79 -21.27 -9.34 -12.05
N SER A 80 -21.48 -10.65 -12.24
CA SER A 80 -22.77 -11.20 -12.65
C SER A 80 -23.84 -10.92 -11.60
N VAL A 81 -23.54 -11.27 -10.34
CA VAL A 81 -24.45 -11.07 -9.20
C VAL A 81 -24.82 -9.60 -9.04
N LEU A 82 -23.84 -8.70 -9.00
CA LEU A 82 -24.11 -7.27 -8.73
C LEU A 82 -24.89 -6.57 -9.85
N PHE A 83 -24.56 -6.87 -11.11
CA PHE A 83 -25.04 -6.05 -12.24
C PHE A 83 -26.09 -6.75 -13.12
N GLN A 84 -26.16 -8.08 -13.11
CA GLN A 84 -27.16 -8.83 -13.88
C GLN A 84 -28.35 -9.25 -13.00
N GLU A 85 -28.06 -9.80 -11.82
CA GLU A 85 -29.09 -10.32 -10.91
C GLU A 85 -29.68 -9.20 -10.04
N LEU A 86 -28.83 -8.48 -9.31
CA LEU A 86 -29.24 -7.36 -8.44
C LEU A 86 -29.46 -6.04 -9.18
N LYS A 87 -28.99 -5.94 -10.44
CA LYS A 87 -29.19 -4.80 -11.35
C LYS A 87 -28.77 -3.43 -10.76
N LEU A 88 -27.67 -3.37 -10.01
CA LEU A 88 -27.20 -2.14 -9.36
C LEU A 88 -26.59 -1.14 -10.38
N PRO A 89 -26.93 0.17 -10.32
CA PRO A 89 -26.30 1.22 -11.13
C PRO A 89 -25.20 2.00 -10.37
N PRO A 90 -24.16 2.57 -11.02
CA PRO A 90 -23.73 2.46 -12.42
C PRO A 90 -22.52 1.52 -12.60
N ALA A 91 -22.40 0.92 -13.79
CA ALA A 91 -21.38 -0.09 -14.05
C ALA A 91 -20.29 0.44 -15.00
N ARG A 92 -19.11 0.77 -14.44
CA ARG A 92 -17.91 1.08 -15.27
C ARG A 92 -17.48 -0.19 -16.01
N LYS A 93 -17.55 -0.17 -17.34
CA LYS A 93 -17.16 -1.32 -18.18
C LYS A 93 -15.64 -1.44 -18.31
N THR A 94 -15.17 -2.68 -18.31
CA THR A 94 -13.79 -3.08 -18.61
C THR A 94 -13.81 -4.06 -19.80
N LYS A 95 -12.62 -4.42 -20.32
CA LYS A 95 -12.50 -5.37 -21.43
C LYS A 95 -13.10 -6.76 -21.14
N SER A 96 -13.25 -7.15 -19.87
CA SER A 96 -13.74 -8.46 -19.43
C SER A 96 -15.13 -8.45 -18.77
N GLY A 97 -15.82 -7.32 -18.74
CA GLY A 97 -17.13 -7.17 -18.08
C GLY A 97 -17.22 -5.90 -17.24
N TYR A 98 -18.12 -5.85 -16.27
CA TYR A 98 -18.21 -4.71 -15.36
C TYR A 98 -17.12 -4.79 -14.28
N SER A 99 -16.52 -3.64 -13.97
CA SER A 99 -15.52 -3.56 -12.91
C SER A 99 -16.17 -3.79 -11.55
N THR A 100 -15.57 -4.64 -10.74
CA THR A 100 -15.86 -4.74 -9.30
C THR A 100 -14.70 -4.17 -8.49
N GLY A 101 -13.87 -3.27 -9.05
CA GLY A 101 -12.76 -2.66 -8.32
C GLY A 101 -13.23 -1.89 -7.08
N ALA A 102 -12.32 -1.69 -6.11
CA ALA A 102 -12.66 -0.99 -4.87
C ALA A 102 -13.31 0.37 -5.13
N GLU A 103 -12.75 1.19 -6.03
CA GLU A 103 -13.33 2.49 -6.39
C GLU A 103 -14.77 2.41 -6.92
N VAL A 104 -15.08 1.38 -7.72
CA VAL A 104 -16.44 1.19 -8.25
C VAL A 104 -17.39 0.72 -7.16
N LEU A 105 -16.95 -0.16 -6.27
CA LEU A 105 -17.76 -0.59 -5.13
C LEU A 105 -17.99 0.54 -4.13
N GLU A 106 -17.00 1.43 -3.95
CA GLU A 106 -17.13 2.64 -3.12
C GLU A 106 -18.21 3.59 -3.68
N GLU A 107 -18.27 3.79 -5.01
CA GLU A 107 -19.34 4.56 -5.66
C GLU A 107 -20.74 3.94 -5.47
N LEU A 108 -20.81 2.62 -5.26
CA LEU A 108 -22.05 1.87 -5.04
C LEU A 108 -22.47 1.81 -3.58
N ARG A 109 -21.71 2.38 -2.63
CA ARG A 109 -22.10 2.38 -1.22
C ARG A 109 -23.48 3.04 -1.04
N GLY A 110 -24.28 2.48 -0.14
CA GLY A 110 -25.66 2.92 0.11
C GLY A 110 -26.69 2.48 -0.92
N THR A 111 -26.30 1.92 -2.07
CA THR A 111 -27.27 1.38 -3.05
C THR A 111 -27.85 0.04 -2.61
N HIS A 112 -27.04 -0.81 -1.97
CA HIS A 112 -27.45 -2.11 -1.48
C HIS A 112 -26.53 -2.58 -0.33
N PRO A 113 -27.05 -3.22 0.75
CA PRO A 113 -26.25 -3.70 1.88
C PRO A 113 -25.08 -4.63 1.50
N ILE A 114 -25.28 -5.44 0.46
CA ILE A 114 -24.25 -6.36 -0.07
C ILE A 114 -22.93 -5.67 -0.39
N ILE A 115 -22.95 -4.39 -0.80
CA ILE A 115 -21.75 -3.65 -1.20
C ILE A 115 -20.81 -3.45 -0.01
N GLU A 116 -21.36 -3.08 1.14
CA GLU A 116 -20.62 -2.95 2.40
C GLU A 116 -20.01 -4.29 2.82
N PHE A 117 -20.81 -5.36 2.77
CA PHE A 117 -20.32 -6.70 3.12
C PHE A 117 -19.20 -7.17 2.20
N ILE A 118 -19.28 -6.90 0.89
CA ILE A 118 -18.24 -7.26 -0.08
C ILE A 118 -16.95 -6.48 0.18
N LEU A 119 -17.05 -5.17 0.44
CA LEU A 119 -15.89 -4.32 0.71
C LEU A 119 -15.15 -4.82 1.96
N ASP A 120 -15.89 -5.06 3.04
CA ASP A 120 -15.35 -5.61 4.28
C ASP A 120 -14.77 -7.01 4.08
N TYR A 121 -15.50 -7.90 3.38
CA TYR A 121 -15.05 -9.26 3.10
C TYR A 121 -13.71 -9.25 2.35
N ARG A 122 -13.59 -8.45 1.29
CA ARG A 122 -12.36 -8.39 0.49
C ARG A 122 -11.19 -7.82 1.27
N GLN A 123 -11.44 -6.80 2.09
CA GLN A 123 -10.40 -6.25 2.95
C GLN A 123 -9.88 -7.31 3.92
N LEU A 124 -10.79 -8.01 4.63
CA LEU A 124 -10.43 -9.05 5.59
C LEU A 124 -9.80 -10.27 4.93
N ALA A 125 -10.36 -10.76 3.82
CA ALA A 125 -9.86 -11.91 3.09
C ALA A 125 -8.44 -11.67 2.54
N LYS A 126 -8.19 -10.47 1.99
CA LYS A 126 -6.83 -10.08 1.55
C LYS A 126 -5.88 -9.99 2.72
N LEU A 127 -6.30 -9.35 3.82
CA LEU A 127 -5.46 -9.21 5.01
C LEU A 127 -5.06 -10.58 5.57
N LYS A 128 -6.04 -11.49 5.67
CA LYS A 128 -5.88 -12.85 6.15
C LYS A 128 -4.94 -13.67 5.26
N SER A 129 -5.25 -13.77 3.98
CA SER A 129 -4.51 -14.60 3.02
C SER A 129 -3.10 -14.09 2.74
N THR A 130 -2.93 -12.78 2.55
CA THR A 130 -1.65 -12.21 2.11
C THR A 130 -0.67 -12.00 3.26
N TYR A 131 -1.17 -11.73 4.46
CA TYR A 131 -0.32 -11.36 5.59
C TYR A 131 -0.46 -12.33 6.76
N ILE A 132 -1.66 -12.44 7.35
CA ILE A 132 -1.84 -13.13 8.63
C ILE A 132 -1.52 -14.63 8.53
N ASP A 133 -1.99 -15.31 7.48
CA ASP A 133 -1.76 -16.74 7.30
C ASP A 133 -0.42 -17.02 6.59
N ALA A 134 -0.04 -16.17 5.63
CA ALA A 134 1.13 -16.41 4.80
C ALA A 134 2.46 -16.14 5.54
N LEU A 135 2.55 -15.02 6.28
CA LEU A 135 3.82 -14.60 6.90
C LEU A 135 4.39 -15.62 7.89
N PRO A 136 3.59 -16.23 8.79
CA PRO A 136 4.11 -17.27 9.68
C PRO A 136 4.69 -18.48 8.92
N GLY A 137 4.10 -18.83 7.77
CA GLY A 137 4.57 -19.92 6.91
C GLY A 137 5.87 -19.61 6.17
N LEU A 138 6.30 -18.34 6.13
CA LEU A 138 7.53 -17.88 5.49
C LEU A 138 8.69 -17.68 6.47
N ILE A 139 8.51 -18.04 7.74
CA ILE A 139 9.57 -17.97 8.74
C ILE A 139 10.65 -18.98 8.40
N ASN A 140 11.89 -18.51 8.27
CA ASN A 140 13.03 -19.38 8.05
C ASN A 140 13.32 -20.20 9.33
N PRO A 141 13.35 -21.54 9.24
CA PRO A 141 13.51 -22.40 10.43
C PRO A 141 14.89 -22.29 11.10
N LYS A 142 15.91 -21.79 10.40
CA LYS A 142 17.26 -21.62 10.95
C LYS A 142 17.41 -20.35 11.77
N THR A 143 16.72 -19.28 11.36
CA THR A 143 16.85 -17.94 11.99
C THR A 143 15.66 -17.59 12.86
N GLY A 144 14.51 -18.24 12.67
CA GLY A 144 13.24 -17.87 13.31
C GLY A 144 12.68 -16.53 12.81
N ARG A 145 13.10 -16.05 11.63
CA ARG A 145 12.77 -14.73 11.10
C ARG A 145 12.23 -14.82 9.67
N VAL A 146 11.49 -13.81 9.25
CA VAL A 146 11.06 -13.63 7.86
C VAL A 146 12.13 -12.85 7.12
N HIS A 147 12.55 -13.35 5.97
CA HIS A 147 13.55 -12.73 5.10
C HIS A 147 12.88 -12.31 3.80
N THR A 148 12.98 -11.04 3.44
CA THR A 148 12.50 -10.51 2.17
C THR A 148 13.66 -10.40 1.18
N SER A 149 13.34 -10.29 -0.10
CA SER A 149 14.31 -9.99 -1.16
C SER A 149 14.06 -8.59 -1.72
N PHE A 150 15.06 -7.72 -1.68
CA PHE A 150 15.03 -6.38 -2.26
C PHE A 150 15.57 -6.40 -3.69
N ASN A 151 14.65 -6.22 -4.65
CA ASN A 151 14.97 -6.15 -6.07
C ASN A 151 15.38 -4.72 -6.42
N GLN A 152 16.67 -4.52 -6.70
CA GLN A 152 17.26 -3.23 -7.01
C GLN A 152 17.03 -2.77 -8.46
N THR A 153 16.86 -3.71 -9.41
CA THR A 153 16.82 -3.41 -10.85
C THR A 153 15.44 -3.63 -11.50
N ARG A 154 14.37 -3.70 -10.70
CA ARG A 154 13.04 -4.08 -11.19
C ARG A 154 12.12 -2.92 -11.57
N THR A 155 12.22 -1.78 -10.89
CA THR A 155 11.31 -0.65 -11.14
C THR A 155 11.95 0.34 -12.12
N ALA A 156 11.14 0.92 -13.00
CA ALA A 156 11.62 1.90 -13.97
C ALA A 156 12.04 3.24 -13.34
N THR A 157 11.59 3.52 -12.10
CA THR A 157 11.83 4.79 -11.40
C THR A 157 13.04 4.76 -10.46
N GLY A 158 13.78 3.65 -10.43
CA GLY A 158 14.90 3.46 -9.50
C GLY A 158 14.50 3.11 -8.06
N ARG A 159 13.21 2.92 -7.77
CA ARG A 159 12.74 2.46 -6.45
C ARG A 159 13.09 0.97 -6.24
N LEU A 160 13.44 0.62 -5.00
CA LEU A 160 13.48 -0.79 -4.60
C LEU A 160 12.07 -1.39 -4.62
N SER A 161 11.98 -2.67 -4.97
CA SER A 161 10.77 -3.47 -4.74
C SER A 161 11.08 -4.70 -3.90
N SER A 162 10.16 -5.16 -3.08
CA SER A 162 10.36 -6.33 -2.21
C SER A 162 9.47 -7.51 -2.62
N SER A 163 10.01 -8.72 -2.47
CA SER A 163 9.34 -9.98 -2.78
C SER A 163 9.71 -11.08 -1.80
N GLU A 164 8.86 -12.11 -1.74
CA GLU A 164 9.09 -13.35 -1.00
C GLU A 164 9.45 -13.18 0.51
N PRO A 165 8.64 -12.45 1.32
CA PRO A 165 7.41 -11.72 0.98
C PRO A 165 7.65 -10.24 0.65
N ASN A 166 6.65 -9.56 0.07
CA ASN A 166 6.69 -8.11 -0.07
C ASN A 166 6.51 -7.44 1.30
N MET A 167 7.52 -6.72 1.74
CA MET A 167 7.59 -6.06 3.05
C MET A 167 7.35 -4.55 2.97
N GLN A 168 7.21 -4.00 1.77
CA GLN A 168 6.95 -2.57 1.55
C GLN A 168 5.45 -2.23 1.53
N ASN A 169 4.58 -3.23 1.39
CA ASN A 169 3.13 -3.03 1.33
C ASN A 169 2.38 -3.50 2.60
N ILE A 170 3.10 -3.71 3.72
CA ILE A 170 2.49 -4.10 4.99
C ILE A 170 1.42 -3.07 5.40
N PRO A 171 0.15 -3.49 5.60
CA PRO A 171 -0.96 -2.60 5.89
C PRO A 171 -0.68 -1.69 7.10
N VAL A 172 -1.14 -0.45 7.02
CA VAL A 172 -0.98 0.55 8.10
C VAL A 172 -2.30 1.20 8.50
N ARG A 173 -3.32 1.10 7.64
CA ARG A 173 -4.62 1.75 7.83
C ARG A 173 -5.57 0.80 8.53
N GLY A 174 -6.41 1.37 9.40
CA GLY A 174 -7.39 0.63 10.20
C GLY A 174 -6.75 -0.17 11.34
N GLU A 175 -7.57 -0.55 12.31
CA GLU A 175 -7.10 -1.26 13.51
C GLU A 175 -6.44 -2.60 13.18
N LEU A 176 -7.02 -3.38 12.27
CA LEU A 176 -6.44 -4.64 11.86
C LEU A 176 -5.09 -4.48 11.14
N GLY A 177 -4.91 -3.42 10.34
CA GLY A 177 -3.63 -3.12 9.71
C GLY A 177 -2.55 -2.77 10.76
N LYS A 178 -2.92 -1.99 11.78
CA LYS A 178 -2.03 -1.69 12.91
C LYS A 178 -1.66 -2.96 13.68
N GLN A 179 -2.62 -3.87 13.92
CA GLN A 179 -2.35 -5.15 14.58
C GLN A 179 -1.38 -6.03 13.77
N VAL A 180 -1.51 -6.08 12.43
CA VAL A 180 -0.53 -6.79 11.59
C VAL A 180 0.87 -6.19 11.76
N ARG A 181 1.00 -4.87 11.89
CA ARG A 181 2.29 -4.22 12.18
C ARG A 181 2.82 -4.54 13.57
N GLN A 182 1.96 -4.64 14.58
CA GLN A 182 2.35 -4.99 15.95
C GLN A 182 2.97 -6.39 16.04
N ALA A 183 2.60 -7.28 15.13
CA ALA A 183 3.22 -8.60 15.07
C ALA A 183 4.68 -8.57 14.58
N PHE A 184 5.17 -7.49 13.96
CA PHE A 184 6.59 -7.35 13.68
C PHE A 184 7.30 -6.83 14.93
N ILE A 185 8.20 -7.64 15.49
CA ILE A 185 8.79 -7.40 16.80
C ILE A 185 10.31 -7.25 16.74
N ALA A 186 10.84 -6.48 17.68
CA ALA A 186 12.27 -6.46 17.95
C ALA A 186 12.69 -7.71 18.75
N PRO A 187 13.93 -8.18 18.61
CA PRO A 187 14.47 -9.18 19.53
C PRO A 187 14.53 -8.63 20.96
N ALA A 188 14.57 -9.52 21.95
CA ALA A 188 14.64 -9.15 23.36
C ALA A 188 15.82 -8.19 23.63
N GLY A 189 15.56 -7.15 24.42
CA GLY A 189 16.54 -6.11 24.73
C GLY A 189 16.75 -5.06 23.63
N SER A 190 16.00 -5.12 22.52
CA SER A 190 16.08 -4.16 21.42
C SER A 190 14.74 -3.44 21.18
N PHE A 191 14.78 -2.36 20.41
CA PHE A 191 13.61 -1.64 19.93
C PHE A 191 13.61 -1.55 18.40
N LEU A 192 12.42 -1.47 17.81
CA LEU A 192 12.28 -1.09 16.39
C LEU A 192 12.32 0.43 16.28
N VAL A 193 13.16 0.93 15.38
CA VAL A 193 13.25 2.36 15.05
C VAL A 193 12.75 2.56 13.63
N ALA A 194 11.84 3.50 13.45
CA ALA A 194 11.30 3.89 12.15
C ALA A 194 11.58 5.37 11.89
N GLY A 195 12.11 5.67 10.70
CA GLY A 195 12.27 7.02 10.19
C GLY A 195 11.63 7.12 8.82
N ASP A 196 10.86 8.19 8.58
CA ASP A 196 10.22 8.47 7.31
C ASP A 196 10.43 9.95 6.96
N TYR A 197 10.75 10.24 5.70
CA TYR A 197 10.93 11.61 5.26
C TYR A 197 9.58 12.31 5.16
N SER A 198 9.44 13.45 5.85
CA SER A 198 8.23 14.26 5.72
C SER A 198 8.11 14.85 4.32
N GLN A 199 7.18 14.30 3.53
CA GLN A 199 6.78 14.82 2.21
C GLN A 199 7.95 14.88 1.19
N ILE A 200 8.82 13.87 1.15
CA ILE A 200 10.01 13.87 0.28
C ILE A 200 9.72 14.18 -1.20
N ASP A 201 8.63 13.62 -1.76
CA ASP A 201 8.27 13.84 -3.17
C ASP A 201 7.90 15.31 -3.44
N LEU A 202 7.17 15.95 -2.52
CA LEU A 202 6.81 17.37 -2.66
C LEU A 202 8.03 18.28 -2.43
N ARG A 203 8.95 17.90 -1.52
CA ARG A 203 10.21 18.62 -1.32
C ARG A 203 11.10 18.53 -2.55
N ALA A 204 11.18 17.35 -3.16
CA ALA A 204 11.87 17.15 -4.44
C ALA A 204 11.21 17.97 -5.55
N LEU A 205 9.87 17.99 -5.64
CA LEU A 205 9.15 18.82 -6.60
C LEU A 205 9.47 20.31 -6.40
N ALA A 206 9.43 20.82 -5.17
CA ALA A 206 9.76 22.22 -4.88
C ALA A 206 11.20 22.57 -5.30
N HIS A 207 12.15 21.65 -5.07
CA HIS A 207 13.53 21.82 -5.51
C HIS A 207 13.66 21.75 -7.03
N LEU A 208 12.96 20.85 -7.72
CA LEU A 208 13.07 20.71 -9.18
C LEU A 208 12.34 21.83 -9.93
N SER A 209 11.18 22.26 -9.43
CA SER A 209 10.37 23.33 -10.05
C SER A 209 10.88 24.72 -9.73
N GLN A 210 11.65 24.87 -8.65
CA GLN A 210 12.10 26.15 -8.11
C GLN A 210 10.93 27.12 -7.81
N ASP A 211 9.73 26.60 -7.56
CA ASP A 211 8.55 27.41 -7.26
C ASP A 211 8.75 28.18 -5.93
N PRO A 212 8.77 29.53 -5.94
CA PRO A 212 9.05 30.30 -4.74
C PRO A 212 8.03 30.10 -3.61
N ARG A 213 6.77 29.77 -3.95
CA ARG A 213 5.71 29.55 -2.95
C ARG A 213 5.92 28.21 -2.26
N LEU A 214 6.20 27.13 -3.01
CA LEU A 214 6.48 25.81 -2.45
C LEU A 214 7.77 25.83 -1.62
N LEU A 215 8.84 26.46 -2.12
CA LEU A 215 10.08 26.62 -1.37
C LEU A 215 9.86 27.39 -0.07
N SER A 216 9.14 28.52 -0.12
CA SER A 216 8.81 29.32 1.06
C SER A 216 7.93 28.56 2.07
N ALA A 217 6.97 27.77 1.60
CA ALA A 217 6.13 26.93 2.47
C ALA A 217 6.98 25.89 3.21
N PHE A 218 7.89 25.20 2.53
CA PHE A 218 8.79 24.24 3.17
C PHE A 218 9.83 24.87 4.09
N HIS A 219 10.35 26.05 3.77
CA HIS A 219 11.26 26.78 4.65
C HIS A 219 10.60 27.22 5.95
N ARG A 220 9.29 27.46 5.93
CA ARG A 220 8.48 27.83 7.10
C ARG A 220 7.82 26.63 7.78
N ASP A 221 8.14 25.41 7.33
CA ASP A 221 7.54 24.14 7.77
C ASP A 221 6.00 24.16 7.78
N GLU A 222 5.42 24.87 6.81
CA GLU A 222 3.97 24.97 6.66
C GLU A 222 3.39 23.62 6.19
N ASP A 223 2.19 23.29 6.68
CA ASP A 223 1.46 22.13 6.17
C ASP A 223 0.94 22.42 4.76
N ILE A 224 1.69 21.98 3.75
CA ILE A 224 1.36 22.20 2.33
C ILE A 224 0.02 21.60 1.98
N HIS A 225 -0.39 20.47 2.55
CA HIS A 225 -1.71 19.90 2.26
C HIS A 225 -2.81 20.82 2.77
N SER A 226 -2.62 21.43 3.94
CA SER A 226 -3.56 22.42 4.47
C SER A 226 -3.52 23.72 3.67
N ALA A 227 -2.35 24.18 3.24
CA ALA A 227 -2.22 25.37 2.40
C ALA A 227 -2.86 25.17 1.02
N THR A 228 -2.65 24.03 0.37
CA THR A 228 -3.33 23.66 -0.87
C THR A 228 -4.84 23.54 -0.65
N ALA A 229 -5.28 22.93 0.46
CA ALA A 229 -6.71 22.82 0.76
C ALA A 229 -7.36 24.20 0.94
N ALA A 230 -6.76 25.09 1.72
CA ALA A 230 -7.22 26.46 1.90
C ALA A 230 -7.42 27.17 0.56
N GLN A 231 -6.46 27.04 -0.37
CA GLN A 231 -6.57 27.62 -1.71
C GLN A 231 -7.65 26.94 -2.57
N LEU A 232 -7.69 25.61 -2.58
CA LEU A 232 -8.61 24.84 -3.43
C LEU A 232 -10.08 25.04 -3.03
N PHE A 233 -10.33 25.20 -1.73
CA PHE A 233 -11.68 25.42 -1.17
C PHE A 233 -12.00 26.90 -0.92
N GLY A 234 -11.04 27.81 -1.11
CA GLY A 234 -11.23 29.24 -0.86
C GLY A 234 -11.53 29.58 0.60
N VAL A 235 -10.93 28.86 1.55
CA VAL A 235 -11.13 29.03 2.99
C VAL A 235 -9.83 29.43 3.68
N ASP A 236 -9.91 30.04 4.87
CA ASP A 236 -8.74 30.28 5.69
C ASP A 236 -8.08 28.98 6.15
N ALA A 237 -6.76 28.99 6.36
CA ALA A 237 -6.02 27.80 6.80
C ALA A 237 -6.54 27.22 8.13
N SER A 238 -7.09 28.07 9.01
CA SER A 238 -7.72 27.65 10.28
C SER A 238 -9.06 26.93 10.11
N GLN A 239 -9.69 27.04 8.94
CA GLN A 239 -10.98 26.42 8.62
C GLN A 239 -10.82 25.12 7.81
N VAL A 240 -9.58 24.74 7.49
CA VAL A 240 -9.31 23.50 6.75
C VAL A 240 -9.67 22.29 7.61
N THR A 241 -10.65 21.52 7.16
CA THR A 241 -11.04 20.27 7.79
C THR A 241 -10.11 19.11 7.42
N PRO A 242 -10.05 18.02 8.22
CA PRO A 242 -9.28 16.82 7.87
C PRO A 242 -9.64 16.23 6.49
N ASP A 243 -10.92 16.31 6.09
CA ASP A 243 -11.39 15.82 4.79
C ASP A 243 -10.94 16.71 3.64
N MET A 244 -11.00 18.05 3.79
CA MET A 244 -10.45 19.00 2.81
C MET A 244 -8.95 18.76 2.60
N ARG A 245 -8.20 18.59 3.69
CA ARG A 245 -6.78 18.27 3.65
C ARG A 245 -6.51 16.94 2.95
N ARG A 246 -7.35 15.92 3.19
CA ARG A 246 -7.24 14.60 2.53
C ARG A 246 -7.44 14.72 1.03
N LEU A 247 -8.43 15.51 0.57
CA LEU A 247 -8.67 15.74 -0.85
C LEU A 247 -7.49 16.47 -1.50
N ALA A 248 -7.00 17.56 -0.88
CA ALA A 248 -5.86 18.31 -1.37
C ALA A 248 -4.58 17.46 -1.46
N LYS A 249 -4.37 16.54 -0.51
CA LYS A 249 -3.30 15.55 -0.58
C LYS A 249 -3.40 14.69 -1.83
N THR A 250 -4.59 14.17 -2.16
CA THR A 250 -4.81 13.38 -3.39
C THR A 250 -4.52 14.22 -4.63
N VAL A 251 -4.97 15.47 -4.68
CA VAL A 251 -4.70 16.40 -5.79
C VAL A 251 -3.19 16.66 -5.95
N ASN A 252 -2.48 16.95 -4.86
CA ASN A 252 -1.02 17.16 -4.90
C ASN A 252 -0.27 15.96 -5.46
N PHE A 253 -0.67 14.74 -5.10
CA PHE A 253 -0.08 13.54 -5.66
C PHE A 253 -0.49 13.30 -7.11
N GLY A 254 -1.72 13.62 -7.51
CA GLY A 254 -2.13 13.61 -8.92
C GLY A 254 -1.28 14.54 -9.77
N VAL A 255 -0.98 15.75 -9.30
CA VAL A 255 -0.10 16.68 -10.03
C VAL A 255 1.33 16.12 -10.17
N ILE A 256 1.86 15.45 -9.14
CA ILE A 256 3.20 14.85 -9.19
C ILE A 256 3.25 13.65 -10.16
N TYR A 257 2.22 12.82 -10.16
CA TYR A 257 2.25 11.52 -10.82
C TYR A 257 1.51 11.48 -12.18
N GLY A 258 0.85 12.57 -12.57
CA GLY A 258 0.03 12.67 -13.79
C GLY A 258 -1.34 12.02 -13.64
#